data_AF-A0A917VDD6-F1
#
_entry.id   AF-A0A917VDD6-F1
#
_cell.length_a   1.000
_cell.length_b   1.000
_cell.length_c   1.000
_cell.angle_alpha   90.00
_cell.angle_beta   90.00
_cell.angle_gamma   90.00
#
_symmetry.space_group_name_H-M   'P 1'
#
loop_
_entity.id
_entity.type
_entity.pdbx_description
1 polymer ?
#
loop_
_entity_poly.entity_id
_entity_poly.type
_entity_poly.pdbx_seq_one_letter_code
_entity_poly.pdbx_strand_id
1 'polypeptide(L)'
;MTPEQSRQTLIAEAKAIIQAVFPDADPLVVVQAKDAPCGGAVGTDHSHVESMINVHSDATDKSLTSDAVFTKVVATLKQRGWTINYTQEYVAGAKREGFGGISAGVGDSPVGINISGDTECVKNPDA
;
A
#
# COMPACT_ATOMS: atom_id res chain seq x y z
N MET A 1 18.22 2.16 -2.43
CA MET A 1 17.08 3.09 -2.30
C MET A 1 17.13 3.66 -0.90
N THR A 2 16.91 4.96 -0.70
CA THR A 2 16.77 5.54 0.66
C THR A 2 15.39 5.22 1.24
N PRO A 3 15.18 5.31 2.56
CA PRO A 3 13.86 5.15 3.17
C PRO A 3 12.80 6.06 2.54
N GLU A 4 13.15 7.32 2.31
CA GLU A 4 12.26 8.28 1.63
C GLU A 4 11.92 7.85 0.20
N GLN A 5 12.91 7.39 -0.59
CA GLN A 5 12.65 6.91 -1.95
C GLN A 5 11.75 5.66 -1.95
N SER A 6 11.93 4.77 -0.97
CA SER A 6 11.11 3.58 -0.81
C SER A 6 9.66 3.94 -0.49
N ARG A 7 9.48 4.90 0.44
CA ARG A 7 8.17 5.45 0.78
C ARG A 7 7.48 6.11 -0.42
N GLN A 8 8.18 6.98 -1.15
CA GLN A 8 7.61 7.63 -2.34
C GLN A 8 7.24 6.64 -3.43
N THR A 9 8.06 5.59 -3.61
CA THR A 9 7.79 4.51 -4.56
C THR A 9 6.50 3.76 -4.18
N LEU A 10 6.33 3.40 -2.91
CA LEU A 10 5.12 2.72 -2.43
C LEU A 10 3.88 3.63 -2.48
N ILE A 11 4.02 4.92 -2.14
CA ILE A 11 2.93 5.91 -2.27
C ILE A 11 2.48 6.03 -3.72
N ALA A 12 3.42 6.16 -4.66
CA ALA A 12 3.12 6.26 -6.09
C ALA A 12 2.39 5.00 -6.58
N GLU A 13 2.81 3.82 -6.13
CA GLU A 13 2.18 2.55 -6.48
C GLU A 13 0.78 2.42 -5.88
N ALA A 14 0.58 2.78 -4.61
CA ALA A 14 -0.73 2.81 -3.96
C ALA A 14 -1.69 3.78 -4.67
N LYS A 15 -1.23 4.98 -5.03
CA LYS A 15 -2.00 5.94 -5.84
C LYS A 15 -2.41 5.34 -7.18
N ALA A 16 -1.48 4.70 -7.89
CA ALA A 16 -1.75 4.10 -9.18
C ALA A 16 -2.77 2.94 -9.10
N ILE A 17 -2.75 2.15 -8.00
CA ILE A 17 -3.76 1.11 -7.76
C ILE A 17 -5.14 1.74 -7.58
N ILE A 18 -5.25 2.77 -6.74
CA ILE A 18 -6.52 3.47 -6.49
C ILE A 18 -7.03 4.11 -7.79
N GLN A 19 -6.17 4.79 -8.54
CA GLN A 19 -6.53 5.48 -9.78
C GLN A 19 -6.89 4.52 -10.91
N ALA A 20 -6.38 3.28 -10.90
CA ALA A 20 -6.84 2.26 -11.85
C ALA A 20 -8.29 1.82 -11.58
N VAL A 21 -8.77 1.93 -10.35
CA VAL A 21 -10.16 1.58 -9.97
C VAL A 21 -11.06 2.81 -10.03
N PHE A 22 -10.56 3.96 -9.62
CA PHE A 22 -11.22 5.28 -9.61
C PHE A 22 -10.36 6.29 -10.41
N PRO A 23 -10.51 6.37 -11.75
CA PRO A 23 -9.65 7.21 -12.60
C PRO A 23 -9.54 8.68 -12.20
N ASP A 24 -10.63 9.24 -11.67
CA ASP A 24 -10.72 10.64 -11.26
C ASP A 24 -10.42 10.86 -9.77
N ALA A 25 -9.97 9.82 -9.05
CA ALA A 25 -9.61 9.94 -7.65
C ALA A 25 -8.38 10.82 -7.45
N ASP A 26 -8.44 11.67 -6.42
CA ASP A 26 -7.28 12.33 -5.82
C ASP A 26 -6.99 11.68 -4.45
N PRO A 27 -6.12 10.65 -4.38
CA PRO A 27 -5.96 9.87 -3.16
C PRO A 27 -5.24 10.66 -2.08
N LEU A 28 -5.85 10.72 -0.89
CA LEU A 28 -5.26 11.31 0.30
C LEU A 28 -4.15 10.39 0.81
N VAL A 29 -2.96 10.96 1.01
CA VAL A 29 -1.80 10.25 1.56
C VAL A 29 -1.60 10.66 3.01
N VAL A 30 -1.59 9.68 3.90
CA VAL A 30 -1.21 9.84 5.30
C VAL A 30 0.05 9.02 5.55
N VAL A 31 1.17 9.71 5.72
CA VAL A 31 2.43 9.08 6.14
C VAL A 31 2.45 9.04 7.66
N GLN A 32 2.35 7.86 8.26
CA GLN A 32 2.48 7.68 9.70
C GLN A 32 3.98 7.64 10.03
N ALA A 33 4.60 8.81 10.12
CA ALA A 33 6.05 8.91 10.25
C ALA A 33 6.58 8.33 11.58
N LYS A 34 7.16 7.13 11.49
CA LYS A 34 8.48 6.81 12.07
C LYS A 34 9.04 5.61 11.32
N ASP A 35 10.14 5.81 10.62
CA ASP A 35 10.91 4.71 10.05
C ASP A 35 11.18 3.68 11.16
N ALA A 36 10.68 2.46 10.97
CA ALA A 36 10.77 1.38 11.93
C ALA A 36 11.98 0.51 11.58
N PRO A 37 12.85 0.18 12.56
CA PRO A 37 13.94 -0.77 12.31
C PRO A 37 13.37 -2.10 11.82
N CYS A 38 13.92 -2.63 10.74
CA CYS A 38 13.55 -3.92 10.18
C CYS A 38 14.81 -4.78 10.01
N GLY A 39 14.69 -6.10 10.20
CA GLY A 39 15.79 -7.05 9.89
C GLY A 39 16.64 -7.63 11.04
N GLY A 40 16.27 -7.57 12.33
CA GLY A 40 16.87 -8.43 13.39
C GLY A 40 17.39 -7.74 14.66
N ALA A 41 18.11 -8.50 15.51
CA ALA A 41 18.62 -8.09 16.83
C ALA A 41 20.05 -7.47 16.78
N VAL A 42 20.39 -6.70 17.83
CA VAL A 42 21.54 -5.78 17.94
C VAL A 42 22.92 -6.43 17.67
N GLY A 43 23.69 -5.76 16.79
CA GLY A 43 25.11 -6.05 16.47
C GLY A 43 25.46 -5.90 14.99
N THR A 44 24.46 -5.95 14.10
CA THR A 44 24.63 -5.96 12.65
C THR A 44 23.48 -5.19 11.98
N ASP A 45 23.80 -4.23 11.10
CA ASP A 45 22.89 -3.52 10.20
C ASP A 45 21.63 -2.84 10.80
N HIS A 46 21.79 -2.08 11.89
CA HIS A 46 20.88 -0.97 12.30
C HIS A 46 20.65 0.11 11.23
N SER A 47 21.16 -0.11 10.01
CA SER A 47 20.81 0.71 8.87
C SER A 47 19.44 0.35 8.31
N HIS A 48 18.83 -0.83 8.43
CA HIS A 48 17.61 -1.05 7.64
C HIS A 48 16.32 -0.55 8.32
N VAL A 49 15.49 0.17 7.57
CA VAL A 49 14.19 0.68 8.05
C VAL A 49 13.06 0.49 7.04
N GLU A 50 11.83 0.44 7.55
CA GLU A 50 10.58 0.43 6.79
C GLU A 50 9.66 1.59 7.20
N SER A 51 8.83 2.06 6.27
CA SER A 51 7.84 3.11 6.50
C SER A 51 6.43 2.56 6.37
N MET A 52 5.55 2.92 7.30
CA MET A 52 4.12 2.67 7.18
C MET A 52 3.44 3.82 6.44
N ILE A 53 2.72 3.48 5.37
CA ILE A 53 1.86 4.43 4.65
C ILE A 53 0.39 4.06 4.78
N ASN A 54 -0.47 5.05 4.65
CA ASN A 54 -1.88 4.87 4.40
C ASN A 54 -2.29 5.78 3.23
N VAL A 55 -2.91 5.23 2.20
CA VAL A 55 -3.45 5.98 1.06
C VAL A 55 -4.92 5.61 0.89
N HIS A 56 -5.77 6.63 0.85
CA HIS A 56 -7.22 6.43 0.84
C HIS A 56 -7.91 7.31 -0.22
N SER A 57 -8.97 6.77 -0.82
CA SER A 57 -9.89 7.54 -1.66
C SER A 57 -11.29 6.93 -1.66
N ASP A 58 -12.29 7.80 -1.75
CA ASP A 58 -13.70 7.44 -1.88
C ASP A 58 -14.11 7.36 -3.35
N ALA A 59 -15.05 6.47 -3.64
CA ALA A 59 -15.71 6.41 -4.93
C ALA A 59 -16.53 7.67 -5.19
N THR A 60 -16.32 8.28 -6.36
CA THR A 60 -17.17 9.38 -6.85
C THR A 60 -18.55 8.87 -7.30
N ASP A 61 -18.59 7.68 -7.89
CA ASP A 61 -19.82 6.97 -8.26
C ASP A 61 -20.39 6.21 -7.06
N LYS A 62 -21.48 6.74 -6.50
CA LYS A 62 -22.20 6.17 -5.34
C LYS A 62 -23.01 4.91 -5.67
N SER A 63 -23.09 4.50 -6.93
CA SER A 63 -23.74 3.24 -7.32
C SER A 63 -22.83 2.03 -7.19
N LEU A 64 -21.52 2.25 -7.01
CA LEU A 64 -20.54 1.17 -6.84
C LEU A 64 -20.77 0.44 -5.52
N THR A 65 -20.70 -0.89 -5.57
CA THR A 65 -20.72 -1.77 -4.40
C THR A 65 -19.30 -2.13 -4.00
N SER A 66 -19.09 -2.40 -2.71
CA SER A 66 -17.78 -2.82 -2.19
C SER A 66 -17.26 -4.09 -2.84
N ASP A 67 -18.13 -5.04 -3.16
CA ASP A 67 -17.78 -6.28 -3.87
C ASP A 67 -17.24 -6.01 -5.29
N ALA A 68 -17.91 -5.13 -6.04
CA ALA A 68 -17.46 -4.76 -7.37
C ALA A 68 -16.12 -4.00 -7.33
N VAL A 69 -15.94 -3.11 -6.36
CA VAL A 69 -14.68 -2.37 -6.15
C VAL A 69 -13.58 -3.33 -5.71
N PHE A 70 -13.85 -4.23 -4.77
CA PHE A 70 -12.86 -5.19 -4.26
C PHE A 70 -12.38 -6.15 -5.35
N THR A 71 -13.30 -6.65 -6.18
CA THR A 71 -12.93 -7.49 -7.34
C THR A 71 -12.00 -6.75 -8.29
N LYS A 72 -12.25 -5.45 -8.54
CA LYS A 72 -11.36 -4.60 -9.35
C LYS A 72 -10.00 -4.39 -8.67
N VAL A 73 -9.97 -4.12 -7.36
CA VAL A 73 -8.71 -3.99 -6.60
C VAL A 73 -7.85 -5.24 -6.74
N VAL A 74 -8.43 -6.42 -6.50
CA VAL A 74 -7.75 -7.72 -6.64
C VAL A 74 -7.22 -7.94 -8.06
N ALA A 75 -8.00 -7.59 -9.08
CA ALA A 75 -7.57 -7.69 -10.47
C ALA A 75 -6.40 -6.73 -10.79
N THR A 76 -6.51 -5.47 -10.35
CA THR A 76 -5.47 -4.43 -10.52
C THR A 76 -4.16 -4.86 -9.84
N LEU A 77 -4.22 -5.38 -8.61
CA LEU A 77 -3.04 -5.89 -7.90
C LEU A 77 -2.31 -6.95 -8.75
N LYS A 78 -3.03 -7.95 -9.25
CA LYS A 78 -2.45 -9.01 -10.11
C LYS A 78 -1.85 -8.45 -11.39
N GLN A 79 -2.56 -7.54 -12.08
CA GLN A 79 -2.08 -6.91 -13.33
C GLN A 79 -0.80 -6.11 -13.11
N ARG A 80 -0.65 -5.51 -11.92
CA ARG A 80 0.54 -4.74 -11.54
C ARG A 80 1.66 -5.60 -10.95
N GLY A 81 1.52 -6.93 -10.99
CA GLY A 81 2.55 -7.87 -10.56
C GLY A 81 2.64 -8.09 -9.05
N TRP A 82 1.58 -7.76 -8.31
CA TRP A 82 1.49 -8.10 -6.89
C TRP A 82 1.04 -9.55 -6.72
N THR A 83 1.70 -10.25 -5.81
CA THR A 83 1.29 -11.59 -5.37
C THR A 83 0.34 -11.44 -4.20
N ILE A 84 -0.89 -11.94 -4.35
CA ILE A 84 -1.89 -11.92 -3.28
C ILE A 84 -1.60 -13.08 -2.33
N ASN A 85 -1.33 -12.75 -1.07
CA ASN A 85 -1.02 -13.73 -0.03
C ASN A 85 -2.31 -14.21 0.67
N TYR A 86 -3.28 -13.32 0.84
CA TYR A 86 -4.58 -13.66 1.42
C TYR A 86 -5.66 -12.68 0.96
N THR A 87 -6.91 -13.13 1.05
CA THR A 87 -8.11 -12.28 0.98
C THR A 87 -9.01 -12.61 2.15
N GLN A 88 -9.53 -11.60 2.84
CA GLN A 88 -10.49 -11.76 3.93
C GLN A 88 -11.52 -10.64 3.81
N GLU A 89 -12.80 -11.02 3.65
CA GLU A 89 -13.88 -10.07 3.33
C GLU A 89 -13.49 -9.15 2.16
N TYR A 90 -13.48 -7.83 2.36
CA TYR A 90 -13.07 -6.85 1.37
C TYR A 90 -11.63 -6.36 1.54
N VAL A 91 -10.75 -7.20 2.10
CA VAL A 91 -9.33 -6.92 2.31
C VAL A 91 -8.46 -7.92 1.55
N ALA A 92 -7.49 -7.42 0.80
CA ALA A 92 -6.49 -8.21 0.09
C ALA A 92 -5.08 -7.84 0.58
N GLY A 93 -4.40 -8.81 1.19
CA GLY A 93 -2.98 -8.69 1.54
C GLY A 93 -2.10 -9.15 0.39
N ALA A 94 -1.16 -8.33 -0.04
CA ALA A 94 -0.30 -8.60 -1.19
C ALA A 94 1.15 -8.18 -0.95
N LYS A 95 2.08 -8.84 -1.65
CA LYS A 95 3.52 -8.52 -1.61
C LYS A 95 4.08 -8.41 -3.02
N ARG A 96 5.04 -7.51 -3.20
CA ARG A 96 5.84 -7.38 -4.42
C ARG A 96 7.29 -7.08 -4.07
N GLU A 97 8.21 -7.84 -4.64
CA GLU A 97 9.65 -7.60 -4.48
C GLU A 97 10.02 -6.20 -5.00
N GLY A 98 10.89 -5.49 -4.28
CA GLY A 98 11.25 -4.10 -4.60
C GLY A 98 10.25 -3.05 -4.10
N PHE A 99 9.16 -3.44 -3.42
CA PHE A 99 8.15 -2.51 -2.90
C PHE A 99 7.79 -2.77 -1.44
N GLY A 100 7.67 -4.04 -1.03
CA GLY A 100 7.24 -4.42 0.31
C GLY A 100 5.88 -5.12 0.32
N GLY A 101 5.16 -5.00 1.44
CA GLY A 101 3.85 -5.59 1.64
C GLY A 101 2.76 -4.54 1.77
N ILE A 102 1.59 -4.79 1.18
CA ILE A 102 0.42 -3.93 1.33
C ILE A 102 -0.81 -4.74 1.73
N SER A 103 -1.75 -4.05 2.36
CA SER A 103 -3.12 -4.47 2.62
C SER A 103 -4.04 -3.45 1.96
N ALA A 104 -4.80 -3.88 0.96
CA ALA A 104 -5.79 -3.07 0.28
C ALA A 104 -7.20 -3.48 0.76
N GLY A 105 -7.86 -2.59 1.49
CA GLY A 105 -9.23 -2.76 1.98
C GLY A 105 -10.22 -1.90 1.22
N VAL A 106 -11.47 -2.37 1.11
CA VAL A 106 -12.60 -1.60 0.60
C VAL A 106 -13.62 -1.40 1.74
N GLY A 107 -13.95 -0.15 2.03
CA GLY A 107 -15.00 0.21 2.99
C GLY A 107 -16.36 0.36 2.31
N ASP A 108 -17.45 0.32 3.09
CA ASP A 108 -18.82 0.30 2.57
C ASP A 108 -19.55 1.66 2.64
N SER A 109 -19.07 2.64 3.41
CA SER A 109 -19.78 3.92 3.60
C SER A 109 -18.87 5.10 4.00
N PRO A 110 -18.50 5.98 3.05
CA PRO A 110 -18.66 5.80 1.60
C PRO A 110 -17.84 4.60 1.08
N VAL A 111 -18.25 4.05 -0.07
CA VAL A 111 -17.45 3.01 -0.72
C VAL A 111 -16.12 3.61 -1.13
N GLY A 112 -15.02 3.04 -0.67
CA GLY A 112 -13.70 3.63 -0.85
C GLY A 112 -12.60 2.59 -0.69
N ILE A 113 -11.41 2.91 -1.20
CA ILE A 113 -10.22 2.07 -1.10
C ILE A 113 -9.30 2.65 -0.03
N ASN A 114 -8.75 1.79 0.81
CA ASN A 114 -7.73 2.12 1.78
C ASN A 114 -6.55 1.15 1.59
N ILE A 115 -5.38 1.66 1.25
CA ILE A 115 -4.16 0.87 1.11
C ILE A 115 -3.22 1.25 2.25
N SER A 116 -2.96 0.32 3.14
CA SER A 116 -1.89 0.42 4.13
C SER A 116 -0.74 -0.50 3.76
N GLY A 117 0.50 -0.14 4.07
CA GLY A 117 1.60 -1.04 3.78
C GLY A 117 2.90 -0.61 4.41
N ASP A 118 3.78 -1.60 4.53
CA ASP A 118 5.16 -1.45 4.99
C ASP A 118 6.06 -1.55 3.76
N THR A 119 6.92 -0.55 3.58
CA THR A 119 7.92 -0.59 2.51
C THR A 119 8.85 -1.78 2.69
N GLU A 120 9.54 -2.18 1.62
CA GLU A 120 10.65 -3.10 1.79
C GLU A 120 11.70 -2.52 2.75
N CYS A 121 12.40 -3.43 3.42
CA CYS A 121 13.45 -3.09 4.36
C CYS A 121 14.68 -2.57 3.60
N VAL A 122 14.97 -1.26 3.69
CA VAL A 122 16.06 -0.62 2.92
C VAL A 122 17.12 -0.01 3.83
N LYS A 123 18.36 0.00 3.35
CA LYS A 123 19.50 0.60 4.05
C LYS A 123 19.29 2.10 4.28
N ASN A 124 19.34 2.50 5.54
CA ASN A 124 19.33 3.87 6.04
C ASN A 124 20.75 4.42 5.89
N PRO A 125 20.94 5.46 5.06
CA PRO A 125 22.24 6.10 4.89
C PRO A 125 22.69 6.91 6.11
N ASP A 126 21.78 7.21 7.05
CA ASP A 126 22.04 8.06 8.22
C ASP A 126 22.36 7.29 9.52
N ALA A 127 22.57 5.97 9.42
CA ALA A 127 22.96 5.09 10.54
C ALA A 127 24.49 5.03 10.76
#